data_AF-A0A9D5HNV8-F1
#
_entry.id   AF-A0A9D5HNV8-F1
#
_cell.length_a   1.000
_cell.length_b   1.000
_cell.length_c   1.000
_cell.angle_alpha   90.00
_cell.angle_beta   90.00
_cell.angle_gamma   90.00
#
_symmetry.space_group_name_H-M   'P 1'
#
loop_
_entity.id
_entity.type
_entity.pdbx_description
1 polymer ?
#
loop_
_entity_poly.entity_id
_entity_poly.type
_entity_poly.pdbx_seq_one_letter_code
_entity_poly.pdbx_strand_id
1 'polypeptide(L)'
;MALNANVLCNGFYGFRHFISEANQRNRLHKKPCVDMATAFRAGSKAAFAMILTCCRLDNIVDDVGRKVDDEVGKANTMSPLPKLARESHDNFLRDREDASLKLVNGHGASRHGSPLDVSDHLLTEKLVVAVDVDEVLGSFLTAMNKFIAHRYFLNHSLADYYVYDFSKIWNCSQAEADIRVHEFFETSYFKMGIHPIPGAQHSLQSLSSFCNLYVATSRQNAIKDHTLEWIEKHYPGLFQEVHFGNYFALDGQSKPKSEICRSLGAQVLIDDNPQYALECAEAGIEVLLFDYDYSYPWCKAVSVASHPLVTKVHNWQEVEQHLLSWTIDKNKDP
;
A
#
# COMPACT_ATOMS: atom_id res chain seq x y z
N MET A 1 -20.89 12.33 -56.21
CA MET A 1 -19.76 11.43 -56.51
C MET A 1 -19.10 11.14 -55.16
N ALA A 2 -19.32 10.03 -54.44
CA ALA A 2 -19.08 8.59 -54.76
C ALA A 2 -17.69 8.41 -55.39
N LEU A 3 -16.70 7.65 -54.88
CA LEU A 3 -16.58 6.46 -54.01
C LEU A 3 -15.33 6.61 -53.08
N ASN A 4 -15.13 6.03 -51.88
CA ASN A 4 -15.33 4.71 -51.24
C ASN A 4 -14.14 3.72 -51.38
N ALA A 5 -13.48 3.38 -50.26
CA ALA A 5 -12.83 2.10 -49.86
C ALA A 5 -11.90 2.31 -48.63
N ASN A 6 -12.30 2.02 -47.39
CA ASN A 6 -12.20 0.74 -46.64
C ASN A 6 -10.78 0.16 -46.44
N VAL A 7 -10.29 0.18 -45.19
CA VAL A 7 -9.73 -0.99 -44.46
C VAL A 7 -10.07 -0.87 -42.96
N LEU A 8 -10.72 -1.92 -42.43
CA LEU A 8 -11.16 -2.16 -41.05
C LEU A 8 -10.01 -2.71 -40.18
N CYS A 9 -9.86 -2.25 -38.93
CA CYS A 9 -10.25 -2.94 -37.68
C CYS A 9 -9.67 -4.35 -37.46
N ASN A 10 -8.79 -4.53 -36.45
CA ASN A 10 -8.85 -5.56 -35.41
C ASN A 10 -7.59 -5.58 -34.51
N GLY A 11 -7.80 -5.69 -33.20
CA GLY A 11 -6.73 -5.87 -32.20
C GLY A 11 -7.25 -6.00 -30.77
N PHE A 12 -8.34 -6.74 -30.56
CA PHE A 12 -8.82 -7.22 -29.24
C PHE A 12 -8.21 -8.60 -28.95
N TYR A 13 -7.54 -8.76 -27.80
CA TYR A 13 -7.35 -10.03 -27.07
C TYR A 13 -7.07 -9.64 -25.60
N GLY A 14 -7.82 -9.98 -24.55
CA GLY A 14 -8.86 -10.99 -24.36
C GLY A 14 -8.34 -12.12 -23.47
N PHE A 15 -8.64 -12.10 -22.17
CA PHE A 15 -8.58 -13.31 -21.32
C PHE A 15 -9.80 -13.38 -20.42
N ARG A 16 -10.72 -14.29 -20.77
CA ARG A 16 -11.71 -14.89 -19.86
C ARG A 16 -12.04 -16.32 -20.31
N HIS A 17 -11.99 -17.22 -19.33
CA HIS A 17 -12.60 -18.55 -19.19
C HIS A 17 -12.38 -19.66 -20.22
N PHE A 18 -11.89 -20.82 -19.73
CA PHE A 18 -12.47 -22.14 -20.05
C PHE A 18 -12.26 -23.12 -18.87
N ILE A 19 -13.36 -23.67 -18.32
CA ILE A 19 -13.43 -24.92 -17.55
C ILE A 19 -14.57 -25.78 -18.13
N SER A 20 -14.35 -27.10 -18.13
CA SER A 20 -15.24 -28.24 -18.46
C SER A 20 -15.47 -28.50 -19.96
N GLU A 21 -15.45 -29.72 -20.51
CA GLU A 21 -15.56 -31.06 -19.93
C GLU A 21 -15.18 -32.12 -21.01
N ALA A 22 -15.08 -33.39 -20.59
CA ALA A 22 -15.24 -34.64 -21.36
C ALA A 22 -14.00 -35.49 -21.71
N ASN A 23 -13.80 -36.48 -20.84
CA ASN A 23 -13.34 -37.86 -21.07
C ASN A 23 -13.75 -38.47 -22.44
N GLN A 24 -12.82 -39.19 -23.10
CA GLN A 24 -12.84 -40.66 -23.26
C GLN A 24 -11.93 -41.15 -24.42
N ARG A 25 -11.28 -42.30 -24.15
CA ARG A 25 -10.59 -43.26 -25.05
C ARG A 25 -9.14 -42.96 -25.43
N ASN A 26 -8.24 -43.91 -25.63
CA ASN A 26 -7.93 -45.25 -25.10
C ASN A 26 -6.68 -45.72 -25.91
N ARG A 27 -5.88 -46.64 -25.34
CA ARG A 27 -4.85 -47.50 -25.99
C ARG A 27 -3.43 -46.92 -26.15
N LEU A 28 -2.47 -47.35 -25.32
CA LEU A 28 -1.67 -48.60 -25.37
C LEU A 28 -0.53 -48.53 -26.40
N HIS A 29 0.71 -48.37 -25.90
CA HIS A 29 1.80 -49.29 -26.26
C HIS A 29 2.88 -49.33 -25.17
N LYS A 30 3.31 -50.56 -24.85
CA LYS A 30 4.35 -50.93 -23.87
C LYS A 30 5.60 -51.41 -24.64
N LYS A 31 6.77 -50.94 -24.17
CA LYS A 31 8.08 -51.63 -24.00
C LYS A 31 8.90 -52.04 -25.26
N PRO A 32 10.20 -52.43 -25.14
CA PRO A 32 11.12 -52.49 -23.97
C PRO A 32 12.58 -51.94 -24.17
N CYS A 33 13.30 -51.94 -23.03
CA CYS A 33 14.75 -51.95 -22.73
C CYS A 33 15.81 -52.10 -23.83
N VAL A 34 16.97 -51.41 -23.64
CA VAL A 34 18.31 -52.04 -23.56
C VAL A 34 19.19 -51.26 -22.56
N ASP A 35 19.96 -52.01 -21.79
CA ASP A 35 20.92 -51.63 -20.75
C ASP A 35 22.35 -51.81 -21.32
N MET A 36 23.30 -50.91 -21.04
CA MET A 36 24.73 -51.25 -21.05
C MET A 36 25.57 -50.23 -20.27
N ALA A 37 26.22 -50.75 -19.23
CA ALA A 37 27.24 -50.13 -18.41
C ALA A 37 28.52 -49.77 -19.19
N THR A 38 29.36 -48.87 -18.64
CA THR A 38 30.64 -49.25 -17.97
C THR A 38 31.52 -48.02 -17.66
N ALA A 39 31.79 -47.83 -16.37
CA ALA A 39 32.99 -47.36 -15.65
C ALA A 39 34.00 -46.32 -16.23
N PHE A 40 34.35 -45.32 -15.41
CA PHE A 40 35.63 -45.10 -14.68
C PHE A 40 35.67 -43.61 -14.21
N ARG A 41 36.40 -43.13 -13.20
CA ARG A 41 36.83 -43.56 -11.86
C ARG A 41 37.51 -42.30 -11.25
N ALA A 42 37.25 -42.05 -9.96
CA ALA A 42 38.09 -41.35 -8.95
C ALA A 42 38.39 -39.84 -9.04
N GLY A 43 38.24 -39.16 -7.90
CA GLY A 43 38.86 -37.86 -7.64
C GLY A 43 38.41 -37.07 -6.40
N SER A 44 38.68 -37.58 -5.18
CA SER A 44 38.83 -36.91 -3.86
C SER A 44 38.05 -35.63 -3.49
N LYS A 45 37.16 -35.70 -2.49
CA LYS A 45 37.35 -35.29 -1.06
C LYS A 45 37.59 -33.79 -0.79
N ALA A 46 36.56 -33.15 -0.22
CA ALA A 46 36.73 -32.16 0.85
C ALA A 46 35.56 -32.31 1.84
N ALA A 47 35.89 -32.63 3.08
CA ALA A 47 34.96 -32.75 4.20
C ALA A 47 34.76 -31.37 4.83
N PHE A 48 33.52 -31.00 5.12
CA PHE A 48 33.22 -29.95 6.09
C PHE A 48 32.35 -30.55 7.18
N ALA A 49 32.95 -30.68 8.36
CA ALA A 49 32.25 -30.91 9.60
C ALA A 49 31.68 -29.56 10.08
N MET A 50 30.39 -29.52 10.36
CA MET A 50 29.79 -28.52 11.24
C MET A 50 28.89 -29.25 12.22
N ILE A 51 29.26 -29.09 13.48
CA ILE A 51 28.67 -29.68 14.67
C ILE A 51 27.28 -29.06 14.88
N LEU A 52 26.25 -29.91 14.91
CA LEU A 52 24.94 -29.58 15.46
C LEU A 52 25.09 -29.42 16.98
N THR A 53 24.88 -28.21 17.49
CA THR A 53 24.63 -28.00 18.92
C THR A 53 23.13 -28.00 19.15
N CYS A 54 22.69 -28.97 19.96
CA CYS A 54 21.35 -29.14 20.46
C CYS A 54 20.89 -27.93 21.28
N CYS A 55 19.66 -27.46 21.02
CA CYS A 55 18.81 -26.85 22.05
C CYS A 55 17.52 -27.65 22.14
N ARG A 56 17.34 -28.30 23.29
CA ARG A 56 16.11 -28.96 23.74
C ARG A 56 15.00 -27.92 23.88
N LEU A 57 13.81 -28.23 23.37
CA LEU A 57 12.57 -27.77 23.98
C LEU A 57 11.62 -28.97 24.02
N ASP A 58 11.14 -29.21 25.22
CA ASP A 58 10.45 -30.43 25.64
C ASP A 58 9.06 -30.57 25.04
N ASN A 59 8.70 -31.82 24.77
CA ASN A 59 7.34 -32.27 24.51
C ASN A 59 6.47 -31.98 25.74
N ILE A 60 5.33 -31.30 25.54
CA ILE A 60 4.18 -31.40 26.46
C ILE A 60 3.06 -32.08 25.69
N VAL A 61 2.53 -33.09 26.37
CA VAL A 61 1.61 -34.13 25.92
C VAL A 61 0.18 -33.58 25.86
N ASP A 62 -0.54 -33.93 24.79
CA ASP A 62 -1.99 -33.78 24.66
C ASP A 62 -2.71 -34.68 25.69
N ASP A 63 -3.65 -34.11 26.45
CA ASP A 63 -4.69 -34.90 27.12
C ASP A 63 -6.09 -34.32 26.85
N VAL A 64 -7.01 -35.24 26.62
CA VAL A 64 -8.36 -35.07 26.12
C VAL A 64 -9.33 -34.86 27.29
N GLY A 65 -10.20 -33.86 27.21
CA GLY A 65 -11.31 -33.69 28.14
C GLY A 65 -12.50 -32.97 27.53
N ARG A 66 -13.54 -33.72 27.13
CA ARG A 66 -14.86 -33.21 26.75
C ARG A 66 -15.60 -32.64 27.97
N LYS A 67 -16.30 -31.51 27.82
CA LYS A 67 -17.70 -31.33 28.26
C LYS A 67 -18.32 -30.05 27.70
N VAL A 68 -19.62 -30.14 27.45
CA VAL A 68 -20.55 -29.16 26.88
C VAL A 68 -21.22 -28.39 28.03
N ASP A 69 -21.55 -27.11 27.82
CA ASP A 69 -22.87 -26.47 28.07
C ASP A 69 -22.75 -24.94 28.31
N ASP A 70 -23.42 -24.20 27.41
CA ASP A 70 -24.23 -22.98 27.51
C ASP A 70 -24.05 -21.84 28.56
N GLU A 71 -24.44 -20.65 28.07
CA GLU A 71 -25.00 -19.44 28.72
C GLU A 71 -24.12 -18.26 29.20
N VAL A 72 -24.29 -17.14 28.46
CA VAL A 72 -24.57 -15.74 28.85
C VAL A 72 -24.33 -15.32 30.32
N GLY A 73 -23.57 -14.23 30.51
CA GLY A 73 -23.60 -13.46 31.76
C GLY A 73 -22.68 -12.23 31.82
N LYS A 74 -23.30 -11.04 31.95
CA LYS A 74 -22.69 -9.71 32.19
C LYS A 74 -22.04 -9.61 33.57
N ALA A 75 -21.13 -8.63 33.76
CA ALA A 75 -20.87 -8.05 35.09
C ALA A 75 -20.56 -6.55 35.04
N ASN A 76 -21.17 -5.84 35.98
CA ASN A 76 -21.18 -4.40 36.22
C ASN A 76 -20.22 -4.03 37.39
N THR A 77 -19.68 -2.80 37.35
CA THR A 77 -19.60 -1.79 38.43
C THR A 77 -18.69 -1.90 39.68
N MET A 78 -17.90 -0.83 39.85
CA MET A 78 -17.85 0.17 40.96
C MET A 78 -16.60 0.29 41.87
N SER A 79 -16.20 1.55 42.03
CA SER A 79 -15.15 2.18 42.84
C SER A 79 -15.41 2.12 44.36
N PRO A 80 -14.53 2.68 45.23
CA PRO A 80 -14.68 4.11 45.61
C PRO A 80 -13.38 4.90 45.96
N LEU A 81 -13.47 6.23 45.85
CA LEU A 81 -12.62 7.27 46.50
C LEU A 81 -13.36 7.78 47.76
N PRO A 82 -12.74 8.42 48.80
CA PRO A 82 -12.47 9.88 48.73
C PRO A 82 -11.33 10.50 49.62
N LYS A 83 -10.78 11.62 49.11
CA LYS A 83 -10.30 12.93 49.69
C LYS A 83 -9.68 13.07 51.10
N LEU A 84 -8.57 13.83 51.18
CA LEU A 84 -8.34 14.88 52.20
C LEU A 84 -7.32 15.94 51.71
N ALA A 85 -7.61 17.21 52.04
CA ALA A 85 -6.94 18.44 51.63
C ALA A 85 -5.96 18.96 52.71
N ARG A 86 -5.03 19.86 52.32
CA ARG A 86 -4.57 21.00 53.14
C ARG A 86 -3.94 22.10 52.30
N GLU A 87 -4.18 23.32 52.76
CA GLU A 87 -4.09 24.64 52.12
C GLU A 87 -2.70 25.28 52.19
N SER A 88 -2.46 26.28 51.33
CA SER A 88 -1.88 27.58 51.74
C SER A 88 -2.13 28.67 50.69
N HIS A 89 -2.64 29.80 51.17
CA HIS A 89 -2.99 31.05 50.48
C HIS A 89 -1.78 31.79 49.88
N ASP A 90 -1.98 32.51 48.76
CA ASP A 90 -1.90 33.98 48.80
C ASP A 90 -2.56 34.68 47.60
N ASN A 91 -3.05 35.89 47.89
CA ASN A 91 -3.97 36.71 47.09
C ASN A 91 -3.29 37.51 45.97
N PHE A 92 -3.96 37.67 44.82
CA PHE A 92 -3.98 38.97 44.13
C PHE A 92 -5.29 39.18 43.35
N LEU A 93 -5.90 40.34 43.62
CA LEU A 93 -7.17 40.83 43.09
C LEU A 93 -6.99 41.61 41.78
N ARG A 94 -8.15 41.82 41.12
CA ARG A 94 -8.56 42.84 40.11
C ARG A 94 -8.76 42.26 38.71
N ASP A 95 -9.83 42.57 38.00
CA ASP A 95 -11.13 43.18 38.31
C ASP A 95 -12.08 42.72 37.18
N ARG A 96 -13.37 42.63 37.50
CA ARG A 96 -14.49 42.38 36.58
C ARG A 96 -14.58 43.47 35.50
N GLU A 97 -15.15 43.15 34.34
CA GLU A 97 -16.50 43.61 33.99
C GLU A 97 -17.01 42.97 32.70
N ASP A 98 -18.16 42.31 32.85
CA ASP A 98 -19.04 41.79 31.80
C ASP A 98 -20.29 42.67 31.87
N ALA A 99 -20.66 43.31 30.76
CA ALA A 99 -21.88 44.11 30.69
C ALA A 99 -22.51 44.01 29.30
N SER A 100 -23.63 43.29 29.29
CA SER A 100 -24.56 43.11 28.19
C SER A 100 -25.15 44.45 27.70
N LEU A 101 -25.23 44.63 26.38
CA LEU A 101 -25.93 45.77 25.77
C LEU A 101 -27.21 45.34 25.04
N LYS A 102 -28.30 46.01 25.42
CA LYS A 102 -29.64 45.97 24.85
C LYS A 102 -29.69 46.77 23.53
N LEU A 103 -30.48 46.28 22.58
CA LEU A 103 -30.92 47.00 21.37
C LEU A 103 -31.65 48.30 21.71
N VAL A 104 -31.31 49.40 20.99
CA VAL A 104 -32.25 50.42 20.50
C VAL A 104 -31.70 51.03 19.19
N ASN A 105 -32.59 51.20 18.22
CA ASN A 105 -32.38 51.74 16.87
C ASN A 105 -32.31 53.28 16.86
N GLY A 106 -31.44 53.89 16.05
CA GLY A 106 -31.44 55.34 15.84
C GLY A 106 -30.49 55.79 14.71
N HIS A 107 -31.06 56.34 13.64
CA HIS A 107 -30.37 56.85 12.45
C HIS A 107 -29.41 58.02 12.74
N GLY A 108 -28.24 58.00 12.10
CA GLY A 108 -27.34 59.16 11.99
C GLY A 108 -26.19 58.87 11.01
N ALA A 109 -26.12 59.61 9.93
CA ALA A 109 -25.10 59.48 8.89
C ALA A 109 -23.72 59.93 9.40
N SER A 110 -22.68 59.12 9.15
CA SER A 110 -21.33 59.61 8.89
C SER A 110 -20.46 58.53 8.26
N ARG A 111 -19.69 58.95 7.26
CA ARG A 111 -18.78 58.14 6.47
C ARG A 111 -17.57 57.74 7.32
N HIS A 112 -17.20 56.46 7.35
CA HIS A 112 -15.79 56.00 7.39
C HIS A 112 -15.70 54.47 7.34
N GLY A 113 -14.91 53.97 6.37
CA GLY A 113 -14.20 52.69 6.42
C GLY A 113 -15.02 51.41 6.41
N SER A 114 -14.95 50.65 5.31
CA SER A 114 -15.34 49.23 5.33
C SER A 114 -14.47 48.48 6.34
N PRO A 115 -15.02 47.66 7.25
CA PRO A 115 -14.33 46.46 7.63
C PRO A 115 -14.36 45.58 6.38
N LEU A 116 -13.21 45.46 5.71
CA LEU A 116 -12.99 44.31 4.86
C LEU A 116 -13.17 43.11 5.77
N ASP A 117 -14.35 42.49 5.67
CA ASP A 117 -14.55 41.10 5.98
C ASP A 117 -13.63 40.36 5.01
N VAL A 118 -12.36 40.22 5.42
CA VAL A 118 -11.37 39.40 4.73
C VAL A 118 -11.85 37.99 4.99
N SER A 119 -12.76 37.57 4.11
CA SER A 119 -13.38 36.27 4.13
C SER A 119 -12.31 35.20 4.29
N ASP A 120 -12.70 34.16 5.01
CA ASP A 120 -12.07 32.86 5.25
C ASP A 120 -11.73 32.09 3.94
N HIS A 121 -11.39 32.80 2.86
CA HIS A 121 -11.34 32.35 1.47
C HIS A 121 -9.92 32.31 0.87
N LEU A 122 -8.89 32.35 1.71
CA LEU A 122 -7.53 32.00 1.30
C LEU A 122 -7.03 30.76 2.04
N LEU A 123 -7.93 29.78 2.24
CA LEU A 123 -7.47 28.40 2.28
C LEU A 123 -6.98 28.08 0.87
N THR A 124 -5.70 28.34 0.61
CA THR A 124 -5.01 27.81 -0.56
C THR A 124 -5.33 26.32 -0.63
N GLU A 125 -6.00 25.90 -1.71
CA GLU A 125 -6.44 24.51 -1.84
C GLU A 125 -5.22 23.61 -1.74
N LYS A 126 -5.20 22.76 -0.70
CA LYS A 126 -4.11 21.81 -0.50
C LYS A 126 -4.01 20.89 -1.70
N LEU A 127 -2.79 20.59 -2.11
CA LEU A 127 -2.52 19.66 -3.20
C LEU A 127 -3.09 18.27 -2.85
N VAL A 128 -3.86 17.66 -3.75
CA VAL A 128 -4.41 16.32 -3.52
C VAL A 128 -3.43 15.28 -4.05
N VAL A 129 -2.92 14.43 -3.16
CA VAL A 129 -1.88 13.44 -3.45
C VAL A 129 -2.39 12.04 -3.10
N ALA A 130 -2.37 11.14 -4.09
CA ALA A 130 -2.59 9.72 -3.91
C ALA A 130 -1.26 8.98 -3.72
N VAL A 131 -1.21 8.03 -2.79
CA VAL A 131 0.02 7.32 -2.41
C VAL A 131 -0.22 5.81 -2.45
N ASP A 132 0.63 5.07 -3.15
CA ASP A 132 0.60 3.60 -3.11
C ASP A 132 1.12 3.04 -1.77
N VAL A 133 0.81 1.77 -1.50
CA VAL A 133 1.25 1.08 -0.29
C VAL A 133 2.51 0.26 -0.52
N ASP A 134 2.50 -0.67 -1.47
CA ASP A 134 3.53 -1.71 -1.55
C ASP A 134 4.77 -1.12 -2.24
N GLU A 135 5.94 -1.27 -1.61
CA GLU A 135 7.21 -0.68 -2.06
C GLU A 135 7.21 0.87 -2.18
N VAL A 136 6.18 1.55 -1.65
CA VAL A 136 6.14 3.02 -1.49
C VAL A 136 6.03 3.39 0.00
N LEU A 137 5.00 2.89 0.68
CA LEU A 137 4.83 3.03 2.13
C LEU A 137 5.43 1.86 2.88
N GLY A 138 5.22 0.63 2.41
CA GLY A 138 5.61 -0.60 3.11
C GLY A 138 6.46 -1.53 2.25
N SER A 139 7.51 -2.10 2.84
CA SER A 139 8.43 -3.05 2.21
C SER A 139 7.84 -4.47 2.06
N PHE A 140 6.81 -4.59 1.22
CA PHE A 140 6.09 -5.83 0.96
C PHE A 140 6.99 -6.97 0.47
N LEU A 141 7.83 -6.71 -0.52
CA LEU A 141 8.67 -7.73 -1.15
C LEU A 141 9.72 -8.27 -0.19
N THR A 142 10.20 -7.44 0.74
CA THR A 142 11.12 -7.91 1.79
C THR A 142 10.45 -8.96 2.69
N ALA A 143 9.20 -8.73 3.09
CA ALA A 143 8.44 -9.69 3.88
C ALA A 143 8.08 -10.96 3.08
N MET A 144 7.63 -10.79 1.84
CA MET A 144 7.31 -11.88 0.92
C MET A 144 8.52 -12.78 0.67
N ASN A 145 9.69 -12.21 0.35
CA ASN A 145 10.92 -12.97 0.09
C ASN A 145 11.34 -13.82 1.29
N LYS A 146 11.18 -13.30 2.53
CA LYS A 146 11.43 -14.09 3.75
C LYS A 146 10.49 -15.28 3.86
N PHE A 147 9.20 -15.07 3.61
CA PHE A 147 8.21 -16.16 3.60
C PHE A 147 8.55 -17.21 2.53
N ILE A 148 8.80 -16.77 1.30
CA ILE A 148 9.10 -17.65 0.16
C ILE A 148 10.39 -18.44 0.41
N ALA A 149 11.42 -17.81 0.97
CA ALA A 149 12.65 -18.50 1.35
C ALA A 149 12.41 -19.58 2.40
N HIS A 150 11.61 -19.30 3.44
CA HIS A 150 11.39 -20.25 4.53
C HIS A 150 10.40 -21.37 4.18
N ARG A 151 9.34 -21.06 3.43
CA ARG A 151 8.25 -22.01 3.12
C ARG A 151 8.55 -22.85 1.89
N TYR A 152 9.21 -22.26 0.89
CA TYR A 152 9.44 -22.85 -0.43
C TYR A 152 10.92 -23.07 -0.76
N PHE A 153 11.84 -22.68 0.14
CA PHE A 153 13.30 -22.81 -0.05
C PHE A 153 13.82 -22.04 -1.28
N LEU A 154 13.12 -20.97 -1.68
CA LEU A 154 13.48 -20.10 -2.80
C LEU A 154 13.99 -18.77 -2.27
N ASN A 155 15.29 -18.54 -2.40
CA ASN A 155 15.90 -17.29 -1.95
C ASN A 155 15.89 -16.26 -3.07
N HIS A 156 15.21 -15.14 -2.83
CA HIS A 156 15.13 -14.00 -3.73
C HIS A 156 15.47 -12.71 -2.98
N SER A 157 15.98 -11.76 -3.72
CA SER A 157 16.26 -10.38 -3.32
C SER A 157 15.47 -9.42 -4.21
N LEU A 158 15.39 -8.14 -3.83
CA LEU A 158 14.76 -7.12 -4.67
C LEU A 158 15.39 -7.02 -6.07
N ALA A 159 16.69 -7.27 -6.18
CA ALA A 159 17.43 -7.22 -7.45
C ALA A 159 16.95 -8.26 -8.47
N ASP A 160 16.28 -9.33 -8.04
CA ASP A 160 15.77 -10.38 -8.91
C ASP A 160 14.48 -9.97 -9.65
N TYR A 161 13.80 -8.93 -9.18
CA TYR A 161 12.52 -8.48 -9.72
C TYR A 161 12.72 -7.57 -10.96
N TYR A 162 13.12 -8.16 -12.08
CA TYR A 162 13.18 -7.43 -13.36
C TYR A 162 11.80 -7.13 -13.96
N VAL A 163 10.73 -7.69 -13.36
CA VAL A 163 9.32 -7.53 -13.75
C VAL A 163 8.41 -7.77 -12.54
N TYR A 164 7.27 -7.10 -12.49
CA TYR A 164 6.20 -7.39 -11.54
C TYR A 164 5.39 -8.62 -11.93
N ASP A 165 6.01 -9.78 -11.84
CA ASP A 165 5.35 -11.05 -12.13
C ASP A 165 5.99 -12.17 -11.30
N PHE A 166 5.35 -12.50 -10.18
CA PHE A 166 5.84 -13.54 -9.27
C PHE A 166 5.97 -14.91 -9.94
N SER A 167 5.15 -15.23 -10.94
CA SER A 167 5.25 -16.51 -11.65
C SER A 167 6.57 -16.62 -12.40
N LYS A 168 7.04 -15.51 -13.00
CA LYS A 168 8.34 -15.41 -13.66
C LYS A 168 9.49 -15.45 -12.66
N ILE A 169 9.39 -14.70 -11.55
CA ILE A 169 10.46 -14.63 -10.55
C ILE A 169 10.66 -15.98 -9.86
N TRP A 170 9.56 -16.65 -9.46
CA TRP A 170 9.61 -17.94 -8.78
C TRP A 170 9.68 -19.14 -9.74
N ASN A 171 9.71 -18.88 -11.05
CA ASN A 171 9.71 -19.89 -12.11
C ASN A 171 8.63 -20.97 -11.90
N CYS A 172 7.38 -20.53 -11.70
CA CYS A 172 6.23 -21.38 -11.45
C CYS A 172 5.04 -20.95 -12.32
N SER A 173 3.93 -21.70 -12.26
CA SER A 173 2.71 -21.31 -12.96
C SER A 173 2.04 -20.11 -12.27
N GLN A 174 1.21 -19.35 -13.00
CA GLN A 174 0.43 -18.25 -12.40
C GLN A 174 -0.43 -18.75 -11.24
N ALA A 175 -1.14 -19.86 -11.42
CA ALA A 175 -1.99 -20.44 -10.37
C ALA A 175 -1.19 -20.80 -9.11
N GLU A 176 0.05 -21.28 -9.27
CA GLU A 176 0.92 -21.57 -8.14
C GLU A 176 1.42 -20.28 -7.46
N ALA A 177 1.78 -19.26 -8.23
CA ALA A 177 2.14 -17.95 -7.67
C ALA A 177 0.98 -17.36 -6.87
N ASP A 178 -0.24 -17.41 -7.39
CA ASP A 178 -1.44 -16.92 -6.71
C ASP A 178 -1.65 -17.67 -5.37
N ILE A 179 -1.54 -19.00 -5.36
CA ILE A 179 -1.64 -19.81 -4.13
C ILE A 179 -0.59 -19.34 -3.10
N ARG A 180 0.67 -19.15 -3.52
CA ARG A 180 1.75 -18.72 -2.62
C ARG A 180 1.49 -17.33 -2.03
N VAL A 181 0.98 -16.39 -2.83
CA VAL A 181 0.62 -15.04 -2.38
C VAL A 181 -0.53 -15.09 -1.37
N HIS A 182 -1.56 -15.89 -1.63
CA HIS A 182 -2.68 -16.06 -0.71
C HIS A 182 -2.26 -16.75 0.59
N GLU A 183 -1.38 -17.75 0.54
CA GLU A 183 -0.79 -18.34 1.75
C GLU A 183 -0.01 -17.30 2.56
N PHE A 184 0.77 -16.44 1.89
CA PHE A 184 1.54 -15.39 2.54
C PHE A 184 0.66 -14.46 3.38
N PHE A 185 -0.50 -14.04 2.87
CA PHE A 185 -1.46 -13.16 3.56
C PHE A 185 -1.92 -13.73 4.91
N GLU A 186 -1.96 -15.06 5.05
CA GLU A 186 -2.36 -15.69 6.30
C GLU A 186 -1.25 -15.78 7.35
N THR A 187 0.01 -15.54 6.96
CA THR A 187 1.17 -15.71 7.82
C THR A 187 1.53 -14.48 8.65
N SER A 188 2.37 -14.68 9.67
CA SER A 188 2.98 -13.58 10.44
C SER A 188 3.93 -12.71 9.61
N TYR A 189 4.48 -13.22 8.50
CA TYR A 189 5.32 -12.42 7.60
C TYR A 189 4.54 -11.26 7.00
N PHE A 190 3.31 -11.52 6.53
CA PHE A 190 2.41 -10.45 6.08
C PHE A 190 1.88 -9.63 7.25
N LYS A 191 1.39 -10.31 8.30
CA LYS A 191 0.69 -9.66 9.40
C LYS A 191 1.57 -8.72 10.23
N MET A 192 2.88 -8.99 10.30
CA MET A 192 3.81 -8.24 11.16
C MET A 192 5.13 -7.86 10.48
N GLY A 193 5.47 -8.47 9.35
CA GLY A 193 6.80 -8.36 8.73
C GLY A 193 6.94 -7.25 7.68
N ILE A 194 5.84 -6.59 7.28
CA ILE A 194 5.89 -5.42 6.39
C ILE A 194 6.26 -4.21 7.23
N HIS A 195 7.46 -3.67 6.98
CA HIS A 195 7.96 -2.47 7.66
C HIS A 195 7.80 -1.23 6.79
N PRO A 196 7.53 -0.05 7.38
CA PRO A 196 7.53 1.21 6.65
C PRO A 196 8.83 1.45 5.89
N ILE A 197 8.73 2.01 4.69
CA ILE A 197 9.88 2.50 3.93
C ILE A 197 10.50 3.68 4.68
N PRO A 198 11.84 3.73 4.86
CA PRO A 198 12.51 4.82 5.56
C PRO A 198 12.15 6.21 4.99
N GLY A 199 11.92 7.16 5.90
CA GLY A 199 11.56 8.55 5.55
C GLY A 199 10.07 8.79 5.29
N ALA A 200 9.28 7.76 4.95
CA ALA A 200 7.88 7.90 4.56
C ALA A 200 7.03 8.68 5.57
N GLN A 201 7.02 8.22 6.82
CA GLN A 201 6.17 8.80 7.87
C GLN A 201 6.56 10.27 8.13
N HIS A 202 7.85 10.57 8.20
CA HIS A 202 8.34 11.92 8.46
C HIS A 202 7.96 12.88 7.34
N SER A 203 8.21 12.51 6.08
CA SER A 203 7.90 13.36 4.93
C SER A 203 6.39 13.57 4.76
N LEU A 204 5.57 12.53 4.93
CA LEU A 204 4.11 12.67 4.87
C LEU A 204 3.57 13.56 6.00
N GLN A 205 4.13 13.46 7.21
CA GLN A 205 3.78 14.35 8.31
C GLN A 205 4.10 15.81 7.98
N SER A 206 5.29 16.08 7.42
CA SER A 206 5.71 17.41 6.95
C SER A 206 4.79 17.94 5.84
N LEU A 207 4.38 17.08 4.92
CA LEU A 207 3.52 17.43 3.79
C LEU A 207 2.05 17.62 4.16
N SER A 208 1.58 17.07 5.28
CA SER A 208 0.17 17.09 5.70
C SER A 208 -0.41 18.51 5.86
N SER A 209 0.43 19.52 6.15
CA SER A 209 0.03 20.93 6.19
C SER A 209 -0.23 21.53 4.81
N PHE A 210 0.32 20.94 3.74
CA PHE A 210 0.26 21.47 2.36
C PHE A 210 -0.53 20.58 1.41
N CYS A 211 -0.68 19.30 1.76
CA CYS A 211 -1.31 18.28 0.94
C CYS A 211 -2.49 17.61 1.65
N ASN A 212 -3.51 17.27 0.87
CA ASN A 212 -4.53 16.31 1.24
C ASN A 212 -4.07 14.92 0.76
N LEU A 213 -3.76 14.03 1.70
CA LEU A 213 -3.15 12.74 1.43
C LEU A 213 -4.21 11.63 1.43
N TYR A 214 -4.17 10.78 0.41
CA TYR A 214 -5.03 9.61 0.23
C TYR A 214 -4.19 8.38 -0.10
N VAL A 215 -4.61 7.21 0.37
CA VAL A 215 -4.02 5.95 -0.10
C VAL A 215 -4.78 5.47 -1.32
N ALA A 216 -4.06 5.12 -2.39
CA ALA A 216 -4.60 4.42 -3.55
C ALA A 216 -3.75 3.18 -3.81
N THR A 217 -4.28 1.99 -3.53
CA THR A 217 -3.53 0.73 -3.60
C THR A 217 -4.22 -0.30 -4.48
N SER A 218 -3.43 -1.10 -5.20
CA SER A 218 -3.95 -2.21 -6.02
C SER A 218 -4.23 -3.49 -5.22
N ARG A 219 -4.00 -3.49 -3.91
CA ARG A 219 -4.29 -4.62 -3.01
C ARG A 219 -5.73 -5.12 -3.14
N GLN A 220 -5.90 -6.41 -2.89
CA GLN A 220 -7.18 -7.11 -2.92
C GLN A 220 -8.05 -6.75 -1.71
N ASN A 221 -9.37 -6.77 -1.88
CA ASN A 221 -10.33 -6.56 -0.80
C ASN A 221 -10.20 -7.62 0.31
N ALA A 222 -9.74 -8.83 -0.02
CA ALA A 222 -9.51 -9.91 0.94
C ALA A 222 -8.54 -9.52 2.08
N ILE A 223 -7.63 -8.57 1.83
CA ILE A 223 -6.65 -8.08 2.81
C ILE A 223 -6.92 -6.63 3.24
N LYS A 224 -8.15 -6.15 3.04
CA LYS A 224 -8.55 -4.77 3.33
C LYS A 224 -8.37 -4.41 4.80
N ASP A 225 -8.96 -5.19 5.70
CA ASP A 225 -8.96 -4.87 7.14
C ASP A 225 -7.53 -4.83 7.69
N HIS A 226 -6.70 -5.82 7.33
CA HIS A 226 -5.28 -5.84 7.69
C HIS A 226 -4.51 -4.63 7.14
N THR A 227 -4.82 -4.20 5.91
CA THR A 227 -4.19 -3.03 5.30
C THR A 227 -4.59 -1.75 6.05
N LEU A 228 -5.87 -1.59 6.41
CA LEU A 228 -6.35 -0.44 7.18
C LEU A 228 -5.70 -0.38 8.57
N GLU A 229 -5.62 -1.51 9.28
CA GLU A 229 -4.94 -1.60 10.57
C GLU A 229 -3.45 -1.25 10.46
N TRP A 230 -2.78 -1.73 9.41
CA TRP A 230 -1.37 -1.43 9.17
C TRP A 230 -1.14 0.06 8.89
N ILE A 231 -2.00 0.68 8.08
CA ILE A 231 -1.95 2.12 7.80
C ILE A 231 -2.16 2.94 9.08
N GLU A 232 -3.19 2.63 9.87
CA GLU A 232 -3.47 3.35 11.11
C GLU A 232 -2.31 3.20 12.12
N LYS A 233 -1.70 2.02 12.20
CA LYS A 233 -0.57 1.76 13.08
C LYS A 233 0.68 2.59 12.72
N HIS A 234 0.97 2.74 11.43
CA HIS A 234 2.23 3.32 10.97
C HIS A 234 2.12 4.78 10.49
N TYR A 235 0.93 5.22 10.11
CA TYR A 235 0.62 6.55 9.58
C TYR A 235 -0.65 7.15 10.22
N PRO A 236 -0.76 7.15 11.57
CA PRO A 236 -1.98 7.53 12.26
C PRO A 236 -2.41 8.96 11.91
N GLY A 237 -3.65 9.10 11.43
CA GLY A 237 -4.25 10.40 11.11
C GLY A 237 -3.63 11.16 9.92
N LEU A 238 -2.73 10.55 9.14
CA LEU A 238 -2.10 11.21 7.98
C LEU A 238 -2.95 11.16 6.71
N PHE A 239 -3.71 10.07 6.52
CA PHE A 239 -4.52 9.85 5.33
C PHE A 239 -6.00 10.10 5.61
N GLN A 240 -6.69 10.76 4.67
CA GLN A 240 -8.12 11.03 4.77
C GLN A 240 -8.94 9.78 4.49
N GLU A 241 -8.60 9.06 3.42
CA GLU A 241 -9.27 7.83 2.99
C GLU A 241 -8.26 6.84 2.36
N VAL A 242 -8.69 5.58 2.28
CA VAL A 242 -7.93 4.46 1.69
C VAL A 242 -8.77 3.78 0.62
N HIS A 243 -8.28 3.78 -0.62
CA HIS A 243 -8.98 3.25 -1.80
C HIS A 243 -8.26 2.02 -2.36
N PHE A 244 -9.04 0.97 -2.61
CA PHE A 244 -8.56 -0.31 -3.12
C PHE A 244 -8.96 -0.50 -4.58
N GLY A 245 -7.99 -0.79 -5.44
CA GLY A 245 -8.17 -1.16 -6.84
C GLY A 245 -8.55 -2.62 -7.03
N ASN A 246 -8.34 -3.48 -6.02
CA ASN A 246 -8.72 -4.89 -6.04
C ASN A 246 -8.19 -5.63 -7.29
N TYR A 247 -6.94 -5.39 -7.66
CA TYR A 247 -6.30 -6.08 -8.77
C TYR A 247 -5.92 -7.51 -8.38
N PHE A 248 -5.99 -8.43 -9.35
CA PHE A 248 -5.69 -9.86 -9.18
C PHE A 248 -6.54 -10.58 -8.12
N ALA A 249 -7.67 -10.01 -7.70
CA ALA A 249 -8.57 -10.63 -6.75
C ALA A 249 -9.32 -11.83 -7.36
N LEU A 250 -9.63 -12.82 -6.51
CA LEU A 250 -10.45 -13.97 -6.89
C LEU A 250 -11.94 -13.59 -7.08
N ASP A 251 -12.35 -12.47 -6.52
CA ASP A 251 -13.71 -11.93 -6.57
C ASP A 251 -13.75 -10.38 -6.63
N GLY A 252 -14.92 -9.84 -6.98
CA GLY A 252 -15.15 -8.41 -7.12
C GLY A 252 -14.68 -7.82 -8.48
N GLN A 253 -14.92 -6.53 -8.66
CA GLN A 253 -14.44 -5.78 -9.83
C GLN A 253 -13.11 -5.11 -9.49
N SER A 254 -12.15 -5.18 -10.40
CA SER A 254 -10.93 -4.38 -10.31
C SER A 254 -11.21 -2.97 -10.86
N LYS A 255 -10.58 -1.96 -10.24
CA LYS A 255 -10.66 -0.57 -10.67
C LYS A 255 -9.27 -0.05 -11.05
N PRO A 256 -9.12 0.57 -12.23
CA PRO A 256 -7.88 1.22 -12.62
C PRO A 256 -7.44 2.29 -11.63
N LYS A 257 -6.13 2.42 -11.47
CA LYS A 257 -5.57 3.37 -10.50
C LYS A 257 -5.83 4.81 -10.94
N SER A 258 -5.78 5.05 -12.25
CA SER A 258 -6.19 6.32 -12.85
C SER A 258 -7.64 6.71 -12.54
N GLU A 259 -8.56 5.74 -12.49
CA GLU A 259 -9.97 5.98 -12.11
C GLU A 259 -10.09 6.36 -10.63
N ILE A 260 -9.37 5.64 -9.75
CA ILE A 260 -9.31 5.96 -8.32
C ILE A 260 -8.78 7.39 -8.12
N CYS A 261 -7.61 7.69 -8.70
CA CYS A 261 -6.99 9.02 -8.60
C CYS A 261 -7.91 10.12 -9.14
N ARG A 262 -8.58 9.90 -10.28
CA ARG A 262 -9.56 10.86 -10.81
C ARG A 262 -10.75 11.07 -9.88
N SER A 263 -11.29 10.00 -9.28
CA SER A 263 -12.43 10.11 -8.35
C SER A 263 -12.09 10.92 -7.10
N LEU A 264 -10.83 10.90 -6.70
CA LEU A 264 -10.29 11.69 -5.59
C LEU A 264 -9.98 13.15 -5.96
N GLY A 265 -9.96 13.49 -7.26
CA GLY A 265 -9.36 14.74 -7.72
C GLY A 265 -7.85 14.80 -7.46
N ALA A 266 -7.18 13.65 -7.40
CA ALA A 266 -5.75 13.58 -7.18
C ALA A 266 -4.99 14.23 -8.33
N GLN A 267 -4.08 15.11 -7.95
CA GLN A 267 -3.24 15.86 -8.87
C GLN A 267 -1.87 15.20 -9.02
N VAL A 268 -1.45 14.47 -7.99
CA VAL A 268 -0.22 13.69 -7.98
C VAL A 268 -0.50 12.26 -7.52
N LEU A 269 0.13 11.29 -8.17
CA LEU A 269 0.28 9.91 -7.69
C LEU A 269 1.74 9.64 -7.31
N ILE A 270 1.98 8.99 -6.18
CA ILE A 270 3.27 8.40 -5.81
C ILE A 270 3.13 6.88 -5.91
N ASP A 271 3.89 6.26 -6.81
CA ASP A 271 3.78 4.83 -7.14
C ASP A 271 5.13 4.30 -7.60
N ASP A 272 5.47 3.06 -7.28
CA ASP A 272 6.69 2.42 -7.76
C ASP A 272 6.47 1.63 -9.06
N ASN A 273 5.22 1.43 -9.48
CA ASN A 273 4.89 0.64 -10.65
C ASN A 273 4.86 1.49 -11.94
N PRO A 274 5.72 1.21 -12.93
CA PRO A 274 5.78 2.00 -14.16
C PRO A 274 4.50 1.93 -15.00
N GLN A 275 3.73 0.84 -14.91
CA GLN A 275 2.47 0.70 -15.65
C GLN A 275 1.40 1.62 -15.07
N TYR A 276 1.26 1.67 -13.74
CA TYR A 276 0.32 2.59 -13.10
C TYR A 276 0.76 4.05 -13.25
N ALA A 277 2.07 4.30 -13.25
CA ALA A 277 2.61 5.62 -13.53
C ALA A 277 2.21 6.12 -14.92
N LEU A 278 2.42 5.32 -15.97
CA LEU A 278 1.98 5.68 -17.32
C LEU A 278 0.46 5.83 -17.40
N GLU A 279 -0.30 4.89 -16.83
CA GLU A 279 -1.77 4.94 -16.84
C GLU A 279 -2.31 6.24 -16.24
N CYS A 280 -1.76 6.69 -15.11
CA CYS A 280 -2.19 7.92 -14.46
C CYS A 280 -1.68 9.17 -15.20
N ALA A 281 -0.47 9.13 -15.72
CA ALA A 281 0.10 10.22 -16.50
C ALA A 281 -0.67 10.46 -17.81
N GLU A 282 -1.08 9.41 -18.51
CA GLU A 282 -1.97 9.50 -19.69
C GLU A 282 -3.35 10.08 -19.33
N ALA A 283 -3.78 9.90 -18.08
CA ALA A 283 -5.01 10.49 -17.56
C ALA A 283 -4.86 11.96 -17.12
N GLY A 284 -3.66 12.54 -17.23
CA GLY A 284 -3.35 13.93 -16.89
C GLY A 284 -2.96 14.17 -15.43
N ILE A 285 -2.54 13.12 -14.71
CA ILE A 285 -2.12 13.18 -13.31
C ILE A 285 -0.59 13.19 -13.26
N GLU A 286 0.01 14.09 -12.48
CA GLU A 286 1.46 14.08 -12.25
C GLU A 286 1.86 12.81 -11.48
N VAL A 287 2.97 12.19 -11.82
CA VAL A 287 3.43 10.99 -11.15
C VAL A 287 4.86 11.13 -10.66
N LEU A 288 5.04 10.84 -9.37
CA LEU A 288 6.35 10.59 -8.78
C LEU A 288 6.60 9.07 -8.80
N LEU A 289 7.34 8.60 -9.81
CA LEU A 289 7.73 7.19 -9.93
C LEU A 289 8.81 6.89 -8.90
N PHE A 290 8.46 6.15 -7.86
CA PHE A 290 9.28 5.89 -6.69
C PHE A 290 10.22 4.71 -6.93
N ASP A 291 11.53 4.94 -6.89
CA ASP A 291 12.60 3.95 -7.06
C ASP A 291 13.55 4.00 -5.87
N TYR A 292 13.09 3.44 -4.74
CA TYR A 292 13.72 3.58 -3.43
C TYR A 292 15.20 3.16 -3.47
N ASP A 293 16.10 4.09 -3.14
CA ASP A 293 17.55 3.91 -3.17
C ASP A 293 18.08 3.25 -4.47
N TYR A 294 17.43 3.55 -5.61
CA TYR A 294 17.75 2.97 -6.94
C TYR A 294 17.64 1.43 -7.00
N SER A 295 16.90 0.86 -6.05
CA SER A 295 16.89 -0.58 -5.79
C SER A 295 15.82 -1.34 -6.57
N TYR A 296 14.91 -0.65 -7.26
CA TYR A 296 13.77 -1.26 -7.94
C TYR A 296 14.08 -1.51 -9.43
N PRO A 297 14.43 -2.75 -9.84
CA PRO A 297 14.89 -3.00 -11.21
C PRO A 297 13.76 -2.80 -12.23
N TRP A 298 12.52 -3.09 -11.84
CA TRP A 298 11.33 -2.87 -12.66
C TRP A 298 11.13 -1.39 -13.04
N CYS A 299 11.59 -0.44 -12.22
CA CYS A 299 11.53 1.00 -12.51
C CYS A 299 12.50 1.46 -13.60
N LYS A 300 13.40 0.61 -14.08
CA LYS A 300 14.52 0.98 -14.97
C LYS A 300 14.17 0.91 -16.46
N ALA A 301 12.94 0.53 -16.81
CA ALA A 301 12.46 0.55 -18.19
C ALA A 301 12.46 1.99 -18.75
N VAL A 302 13.12 2.19 -19.88
CA VAL A 302 13.38 3.53 -20.48
C VAL A 302 12.08 4.24 -20.90
N SER A 303 11.06 3.50 -21.30
CA SER A 303 9.84 4.07 -21.92
C SER A 303 8.96 4.88 -20.96
N VAL A 304 9.03 4.63 -19.65
CA VAL A 304 8.14 5.29 -18.67
C VAL A 304 8.67 6.67 -18.30
N ALA A 305 9.99 6.78 -18.13
CA ALA A 305 10.65 8.03 -17.74
C ALA A 305 10.63 9.12 -18.83
N SER A 306 10.22 8.78 -20.06
CA SER A 306 10.09 9.77 -21.14
C SER A 306 8.76 10.52 -21.15
N HIS A 307 7.78 10.12 -20.33
CA HIS A 307 6.50 10.82 -20.27
C HIS A 307 6.65 12.14 -19.50
N PRO A 308 6.16 13.29 -20.01
CA PRO A 308 6.40 14.61 -19.42
C PRO A 308 5.83 14.80 -18.01
N LEU A 309 4.79 14.04 -17.66
CA LEU A 309 4.16 14.05 -16.33
C LEU A 309 4.70 12.97 -15.38
N VAL A 310 5.80 12.29 -15.73
CA VAL A 310 6.41 11.27 -14.87
C VAL A 310 7.80 11.74 -14.45
N THR A 311 7.96 11.97 -13.16
CA THR A 311 9.24 12.30 -12.54
C THR A 311 9.69 11.14 -11.67
N LYS A 312 10.92 10.65 -11.87
CA LYS A 312 11.49 9.61 -11.01
C LYS A 312 12.07 10.22 -9.74
N VAL A 313 11.81 9.59 -8.60
CA VAL A 313 12.31 9.98 -7.28
C VAL A 313 12.85 8.75 -6.55
N HIS A 314 13.85 8.94 -5.71
CA HIS A 314 14.62 7.83 -5.13
C HIS A 314 14.46 7.64 -3.63
N ASN A 315 13.77 8.55 -2.96
CA ASN A 315 13.50 8.50 -1.53
C ASN A 315 12.41 9.51 -1.19
N TRP A 316 11.94 9.46 0.05
CA TRP A 316 10.88 10.35 0.53
C TRP A 316 11.30 11.82 0.68
N GLN A 317 12.61 12.11 0.78
CA GLN A 317 13.11 13.48 0.81
C GLN A 317 12.92 14.15 -0.57
N GLU A 318 13.20 13.45 -1.67
CA GLU A 318 12.95 13.94 -3.03
C GLU A 318 11.45 14.14 -3.30
N VAL A 319 10.61 13.20 -2.84
CA VAL A 319 9.14 13.34 -2.89
C VAL A 319 8.71 14.65 -2.22
N GLU A 320 9.18 14.89 -1.00
CA GLU A 320 8.84 16.08 -0.23
C GLU A 320 9.28 17.37 -0.94
N GLN A 321 10.49 17.39 -1.52
CA GLN A 321 11.00 18.54 -2.29
C GLN A 321 10.12 18.85 -3.51
N HIS A 322 9.74 17.83 -4.28
CA HIS A 322 8.90 18.00 -5.46
C HIS A 322 7.52 18.55 -5.08
N LEU A 323 6.85 17.92 -4.11
CA LEU A 323 5.51 18.34 -3.71
C LEU A 323 5.49 19.77 -3.12
N LEU A 324 6.49 20.12 -2.30
CA LEU A 324 6.60 21.48 -1.77
C LEU A 324 6.81 22.51 -2.89
N SER A 325 7.64 22.20 -3.90
CA SER A 325 7.84 23.11 -5.05
C SER A 325 6.54 23.39 -5.81
N TRP A 326 5.71 22.36 -6.03
CA TRP A 326 4.44 22.50 -6.74
C TRP A 326 3.37 23.24 -5.93
N THR A 327 3.37 23.08 -4.60
CA THR A 327 2.46 23.84 -3.73
C THR A 327 2.80 25.33 -3.75
N ILE A 328 4.08 25.69 -3.84
CA ILE A 328 4.52 27.09 -3.94
C ILE A 328 4.10 27.70 -5.28
N ASP A 329 4.26 26.96 -6.38
CA ASP A 329 3.93 27.48 -7.71
C ASP A 329 2.42 27.65 -7.91
N LYS A 330 1.58 26.76 -7.37
CA LYS A 330 0.12 26.95 -7.35
C LYS A 330 -0.32 28.21 -6.61
N ASN A 331 0.41 28.61 -5.58
CA ASN A 331 0.11 29.83 -4.84
C ASN A 331 0.56 31.10 -5.57
N LYS A 332 1.25 31.00 -6.71
CA LYS A 332 1.70 32.12 -7.53
C LYS A 332 0.80 32.43 -8.73
N ASP A 333 -0.14 31.55 -9.09
CA ASP A 333 -1.12 31.76 -10.16
C ASP A 333 -2.51 32.11 -9.55
N PRO A 334 -2.78 33.40 -9.27
CA PRO A 334 -4.04 33.87 -8.70
C PRO A 334 -5.22 33.92 -9.68
#